data_AF-A0A6B3IIZ3-F1
#
_entry.id   AF-A0A6B3IIZ3-F1
#
_cell.length_a   1.000
_cell.length_b   1.000
_cell.length_c   1.000
_cell.angle_alpha   90.00
_cell.angle_beta   90.00
_cell.angle_gamma   90.00
#
_symmetry.space_group_name_H-M   'P 1'
#
loop_
_entity.id
_entity.type
_entity.pdbx_description
1 polymer ?
#
loop_
_entity_poly.entity_id
_entity_poly.type
_entity_poly.pdbx_seq_one_letter_code
_entity_poly.pdbx_strand_id
1 'polypeptide(L)' 'PRQEEVLTDAALAFVAELHRQFTPRRNELLARRTERRAEIARTSTLDFLPETAAVRADDSWKVAPAPAALNDR' A
#
# COMPACT_ATOMS: atom_id res chain seq x y z
N PRO A 1 12.12 1.73 -30.27
CA PRO A 1 13.54 1.57 -29.87
C PRO A 1 13.93 2.57 -28.77
N ARG A 2 13.87 2.11 -27.51
CA ARG A 2 14.31 2.71 -26.22
C ARG A 2 14.04 1.74 -25.06
N GLN A 3 13.26 0.68 -25.31
CA GLN A 3 12.93 -0.35 -24.32
C GLN A 3 14.17 -0.94 -23.64
N GLU A 4 15.28 -1.10 -24.37
CA GLU A 4 16.55 -1.59 -23.82
C GLU A 4 17.16 -0.65 -22.75
N GLU A 5 16.84 0.65 -22.78
CA GLU A 5 17.26 1.62 -21.76
C GLU A 5 16.51 1.43 -20.43
N VAL A 6 15.28 0.89 -20.50
CA VAL A 6 14.40 0.71 -19.34
C VAL A 6 14.41 -0.75 -18.84
N LEU A 7 14.33 -1.70 -19.75
CA LEU A 7 14.33 -3.14 -19.50
C LEU A 7 15.74 -3.72 -19.60
N THR A 8 16.69 -3.05 -18.93
CA THR A 8 18.02 -3.60 -18.73
C THR A 8 17.93 -4.88 -17.91
N ASP A 9 18.93 -5.77 -18.03
CA ASP A 9 18.97 -7.01 -17.25
C ASP A 9 18.87 -6.76 -15.74
N ALA A 10 19.53 -5.70 -15.25
CA ALA A 10 19.47 -5.30 -13.85
C ALA A 10 18.05 -4.85 -13.43
N ALA A 11 17.36 -4.07 -14.27
CA ALA A 11 15.99 -3.64 -14.00
C ALA A 11 15.02 -4.83 -14.00
N LEU A 12 15.16 -5.74 -14.97
CA LEU A 12 14.35 -6.95 -15.04
C LEU A 12 14.58 -7.88 -13.84
N ALA A 13 15.84 -8.07 -13.44
CA ALA A 13 16.17 -8.86 -12.24
C ALA A 13 15.55 -8.25 -10.97
N PHE A 14 15.63 -6.92 -10.83
CA PHE A 14 15.04 -6.21 -9.71
C PHE A 14 13.51 -6.34 -9.67
N VAL A 15 12.82 -6.09 -10.78
CA VAL A 15 11.35 -6.21 -10.86
C VAL A 15 10.90 -7.66 -10.62
N ALA A 16 11.65 -8.63 -11.14
CA ALA A 16 11.35 -10.05 -10.89
C ALA A 16 11.45 -10.39 -9.40
N GLU A 17 12.41 -9.83 -8.68
CA GLU A 17 12.52 -10.02 -7.23
C GLU A 17 11.36 -9.39 -6.47
N LEU A 18 11.01 -8.13 -6.78
CA LEU A 18 9.83 -7.49 -6.20
C LEU A 18 8.56 -8.30 -6.46
N HIS A 19 8.41 -8.83 -7.68
CA HIS A 19 7.27 -9.65 -8.04
C HIS A 19 7.18 -10.92 -7.19
N ARG A 20 8.29 -11.65 -7.05
CA ARG A 20 8.34 -12.87 -6.23
C ARG A 20 8.02 -12.58 -4.77
N GLN A 21 8.57 -11.50 -4.21
CA GLN A 21 8.38 -11.16 -2.80
C GLN A 21 6.96 -10.65 -2.49
N PHE A 22 6.40 -9.77 -3.32
CA PHE A 22 5.21 -9.00 -2.94
C PHE A 22 3.90 -9.42 -3.63
N THR A 23 3.96 -10.13 -4.75
CA THR A 23 2.75 -10.58 -5.45
C THR A 23 1.82 -11.44 -4.61
N PRO A 24 2.30 -12.39 -3.78
CA PRO A 24 1.42 -13.18 -2.92
C PRO A 24 0.58 -12.30 -1.98
N ARG A 25 1.22 -11.36 -1.27
CA ARG A 25 0.52 -10.44 -0.36
C ARG A 25 -0.42 -9.50 -1.10
N ARG A 26 -0.03 -8.99 -2.28
CA ARG A 26 -0.91 -8.18 -3.12
C ARG A 26 -2.19 -8.94 -3.48
N ASN A 27 -2.08 -10.20 -3.89
CA ASN A 27 -3.24 -11.02 -4.27
C ASN A 27 -4.18 -11.24 -3.09
N GLU A 28 -3.64 -11.53 -1.90
CA GLU A 28 -4.43 -11.65 -0.67
C GLU A 28 -5.20 -10.35 -0.35
N LEU A 29 -4.56 -9.18 -0.47
CA LEU A 29 -5.21 -7.89 -0.22
C LEU A 29 -6.32 -7.58 -1.24
N LEU A 30 -6.17 -8.01 -2.49
CA LEU A 30 -7.22 -7.87 -3.51
C LEU A 30 -8.43 -8.76 -3.19
N ALA A 31 -8.22 -9.98 -2.70
CA ALA A 31 -9.30 -10.85 -2.24
C ALA A 31 -10.04 -10.23 -1.04
N ARG A 32 -9.29 -9.77 -0.01
CA ARG A 32 -9.83 -9.08 1.17
C ARG A 32 -10.65 -7.84 0.80
N ARG A 33 -10.28 -7.12 -0.27
CA ARG A 33 -11.05 -5.96 -0.75
C ARG A 33 -12.44 -6.37 -1.24
N THR A 34 -12.56 -7.51 -1.91
CA THR A 34 -13.85 -8.05 -2.36
C THR A 34 -14.71 -8.45 -1.17
N GLU A 35 -14.12 -9.15 -0.19
CA GLU A 35 -14.81 -9.54 1.05
C GLU A 35 -15.33 -8.32 1.82
N ARG A 36 -14.48 -7.31 2.03
CA ARG A 36 -14.86 -6.09 2.76
C ARG A 36 -15.97 -5.32 2.06
N ARG A 37 -15.98 -5.28 0.72
CA ARG A 37 -17.08 -4.67 -0.05
C ARG A 37 -18.40 -5.40 0.17
N ALA A 38 -18.40 -6.73 0.17
CA ALA A 38 -19.59 -7.52 0.44
C ALA A 38 -20.12 -7.29 1.86
N GLU A 39 -19.21 -7.19 2.84
CA GLU A 39 -19.57 -6.85 4.22
C GLU A 39 -20.23 -5.48 4.33
N ILE A 40 -19.63 -4.44 3.73
CA ILE A 40 -20.17 -3.08 3.74
C ILE A 40 -21.54 -3.03 3.06
N ALA A 41 -21.71 -3.73 1.92
CA ALA A 41 -23.01 -3.79 1.25
C ALA A 41 -24.09 -4.42 2.13
N ARG A 42 -23.73 -5.45 2.91
CA ARG A 42 -24.65 -6.13 3.84
C ARG A 42 -25.00 -5.26 5.05
N THR A 43 -24.03 -4.55 5.62
CA THR A 43 -24.26 -3.76 6.85
C THR A 43 -24.74 -2.33 6.57
N SER A 44 -24.53 -1.82 5.35
CA SER A 44 -24.81 -0.44 4.95
C SER A 44 -24.21 0.61 5.90
N THR A 45 -23.10 0.28 6.58
CA THR A 45 -22.46 1.16 7.57
C THR A 45 -20.96 1.27 7.30
N LEU A 46 -20.45 2.48 7.46
CA LEU A 46 -19.04 2.80 7.51
C LEU A 46 -18.80 3.60 8.78
N ASP A 47 -17.88 3.13 9.61
CA ASP A 47 -17.47 3.82 10.84
C ASP A 47 -16.00 3.49 11.15
N PHE A 48 -15.42 4.22 12.10
CA PHE A 48 -14.07 4.00 12.57
C PHE A 48 -13.93 2.64 13.25
N LEU A 49 -12.87 1.93 12.89
CA LEU A 49 -12.49 0.68 13.54
C LEU A 49 -12.13 0.94 15.02
N PRO A 50 -12.82 0.30 15.99
CA PRO A 50 -12.49 0.41 17.40
C PRO A 50 -11.07 -0.05 17.71
N GLU A 51 -10.57 -1.06 16.99
CA GLU A 51 -9.26 -1.69 17.22
C GLU A 51 -8.09 -0.74 16.97
N THR A 52 -8.32 0.33 16.19
CA THR A 52 -7.30 1.34 15.87
C THR A 52 -7.53 2.68 16.57
N ALA A 53 -8.43 2.73 17.56
CA ALA A 53 -8.73 3.95 18.31
C ALA A 53 -7.49 4.53 19.02
N ALA A 54 -6.65 3.67 19.60
CA ALA A 54 -5.43 4.09 20.29
C ALA A 54 -4.45 4.83 19.36
N VAL A 55 -4.31 4.37 18.11
CA VAL A 55 -3.46 5.05 17.11
C VAL A 55 -3.99 6.43 16.76
N ARG A 56 -5.32 6.60 16.68
CA ARG A 56 -5.94 7.91 16.39
C ARG A 56 -5.88 8.87 17.57
N ALA A 57 -5.84 8.34 18.79
CA ALA A 57 -5.81 9.13 20.02
C ALA A 57 -4.40 9.59 20.42
N ASP A 58 -3.35 9.03 19.81
CA ASP A 58 -1.96 9.41 20.05
C ASP A 58 -1.59 10.68 19.28
N ASP A 59 -1.49 11.81 19.99
CA ASP A 59 -1.14 13.13 19.45
C ASP A 59 0.38 13.32 19.23
N SER A 60 1.17 12.47 19.89
CA SER A 60 2.63 12.50 19.87
C SER A 60 3.20 11.85 18.61
N TRP A 61 2.47 10.90 18.01
CA TRP A 61 2.92 10.20 16.82
C TRP A 61 3.03 11.14 15.61
N LYS A 62 4.13 11.00 14.84
CA LYS A 62 4.37 11.67 13.56
C LYS A 62 5.02 10.69 12.58
N VAL A 63 4.80 10.91 11.28
CA VAL A 63 5.54 10.22 10.21
C VAL A 63 7.01 10.61 10.20
N ALA A 64 7.84 9.82 9.53
CA ALA A 64 9.24 10.18 9.28
C ALA A 64 9.33 11.53 8.55
N PRO A 65 10.40 12.33 8.81
CA PRO A 65 10.57 13.64 8.19
C PRO A 65 10.64 13.51 6.66
N ALA A 66 9.98 14.44 5.97
CA ALA A 66 10.05 14.51 4.52
C ALA A 66 11.43 14.98 4.06
N PRO A 67 11.93 14.50 2.90
CA PRO A 67 13.07 15.12 2.22
C PRO A 67 12.82 16.61 1.96
N ALA A 68 13.86 17.45 2.05
CA ALA A 68 13.73 18.90 1.88
C ALA A 68 13.05 19.31 0.57
N ALA A 69 13.30 18.56 -0.51
CA ALA A 69 12.68 18.77 -1.81
C ALA A 69 11.16 18.56 -1.84
N LEU A 70 10.56 18.01 -0.76
CA LEU A 70 9.12 17.76 -0.63
C LEU A 70 8.47 18.64 0.45
N ASN A 71 9.16 19.64 1.00
CA ASN A 71 8.60 20.54 2.00
C ASN A 71 7.74 21.66 1.39
N ASP A 72 7.98 22.00 0.13
CA ASP A 72 7.20 22.93 -0.68
C ASP A 72 6.77 22.17 -1.95
N ARG A 73 5.46 21.98 -2.13
CA ARG A 73 4.87 21.00 -3.05
C ARG A 73 3.81 21.59 -3.95
#